data_AF-A0A9D8PXV7-F1
#
_entry.id   AF-A0A9D8PXV7-F1
#
_cell.length_a   1.000
_cell.length_b   1.000
_cell.length_c   1.000
_cell.angle_alpha   90.00
_cell.angle_beta   90.00
_cell.angle_gamma   90.00
#
_symmetry.space_group_name_H-M   'P 1'
#
loop_
_entity.id
_entity.type
_entity.pdbx_description
1 polymer ?
#
loop_
_entity_poly.entity_id
_entity_poly.type
_entity_poly.pdbx_seq_one_letter_code
_entity_poly.pdbx_strand_id
1 'polypeptide(L)'
;SSAAGEYLAKMGLPEEDFNSSATHRGDHLPAQRATFANPKLFNEMVRNDDGSVKQGSLARVEPEGKVMRMWEAIETYMERKQPLIIIAGADYGQGSSRDWAAKGVRLAGVEATVAEGFERIHRTNLIGMGVLPLEFKPGTDRHTLGIDGTETFDVVGQRTPRADLTLRIHRRDGGTVEVPVTCRLDSDEEVAIYEAGGVLQRFAQDFLDASQTA
;
A
#
# COMPACT_ATOMS: atom_id res chain seq x y z
N SER A 1 1.27 22.08 8.56
CA SER A 1 1.91 21.04 9.39
C SER A 1 1.66 19.67 8.77
N SER A 2 2.61 18.74 8.91
CA SER A 2 2.43 17.31 8.56
C SER A 2 2.02 16.52 9.80
N ALA A 3 1.42 15.34 9.62
CA ALA A 3 1.05 14.47 10.73
C ALA A 3 2.26 14.06 11.61
N ALA A 4 3.41 13.82 10.98
CA ALA A 4 4.65 13.54 11.72
C ALA A 4 5.10 14.75 12.57
N GLY A 5 5.01 15.98 12.03
CA GLY A 5 5.34 17.19 12.79
C GLY A 5 4.39 17.44 13.96
N GLU A 6 3.09 17.20 13.80
CA GLU A 6 2.12 17.31 14.91
C GLU A 6 2.37 16.28 16.02
N TYR A 7 2.76 15.06 15.65
CA TYR A 7 3.17 14.04 16.62
C TYR A 7 4.42 14.48 17.40
N LEU A 8 5.45 14.99 16.73
CA LEU A 8 6.67 15.48 17.38
C LEU A 8 6.39 16.69 18.29
N ALA A 9 5.54 17.63 17.86
CA ALA A 9 5.10 18.75 18.68
C ALA A 9 4.41 18.26 19.96
N LYS A 10 3.52 17.27 19.85
CA LYS A 10 2.82 16.67 21.00
C LYS A 10 3.79 15.98 21.97
N MET A 11 4.90 15.45 21.47
CA MET A 11 5.98 14.89 22.29
C MET A 11 6.89 15.96 22.93
N GLY A 12 6.62 17.24 22.70
CA GLY A 12 7.35 18.36 23.29
C GLY A 12 8.62 18.75 22.53
N LEU A 13 8.79 18.26 21.30
CA LEU A 13 9.96 18.60 20.48
C LEU A 13 9.78 19.99 19.83
N PRO A 14 10.78 20.88 19.87
CA PRO A 14 10.77 22.13 19.13
C PRO A 14 10.70 21.91 17.60
N GLU A 15 10.05 22.81 16.86
CA GLU A 15 9.93 22.69 15.40
C GLU A 15 11.28 22.70 14.67
N GLU A 16 12.25 23.46 15.19
CA GLU A 16 13.64 23.48 14.70
C GLU A 16 14.33 22.10 14.79
N ASP A 17 13.89 21.25 15.72
CA ASP A 17 14.40 19.90 15.95
C ASP A 17 13.60 18.81 15.23
N PHE A 18 12.55 19.17 14.47
CA PHE A 18 11.77 18.18 13.71
C PHE A 18 12.63 17.41 12.70
N ASN A 19 13.68 18.06 12.18
CA ASN A 19 14.61 17.47 11.23
C ASN A 19 13.87 16.85 10.02
N SER A 20 14.57 16.10 9.16
CA SER A 20 13.93 15.45 8.01
C SER A 20 13.30 14.10 8.38
N SER A 21 12.25 13.68 7.67
CA SER A 21 11.69 12.32 7.83
C SER A 21 12.72 11.20 7.66
N ALA A 22 13.84 11.49 6.97
CA ALA A 22 14.94 10.55 6.81
C ALA A 22 15.74 10.31 8.12
N THR A 23 15.77 11.27 9.04
CA THR A 23 16.46 11.13 10.33
C THR A 23 15.65 10.33 11.36
N HIS A 24 14.33 10.27 11.20
CA HIS A 24 13.43 9.52 12.07
C HIS A 24 13.17 8.07 11.61
N ARG A 25 13.97 7.53 10.68
CA ARG A 25 13.73 6.19 10.10
C ARG A 25 13.80 5.04 11.11
N GLY A 26 14.44 5.27 12.27
CA GLY A 26 14.49 4.31 13.38
C GLY A 26 13.26 4.35 14.30
N ASP A 27 12.48 5.43 14.28
CA ASP A 27 11.24 5.54 15.02
C ASP A 27 10.07 5.26 14.08
N HIS A 28 9.37 4.16 14.33
CA HIS A 28 8.26 3.74 13.48
C HIS A 28 7.07 4.71 13.53
N LEU A 29 6.87 5.47 14.62
CA LEU A 29 5.69 6.32 14.78
C LEU A 29 5.71 7.58 13.89
N PRO A 30 6.79 8.36 13.81
CA PRO A 30 6.92 9.46 12.85
C PRO A 30 7.07 8.94 11.41
N ALA A 31 7.77 7.82 11.21
CA ALA A 31 8.03 7.30 9.87
C ALA A 31 6.76 6.74 9.22
N GLN A 32 5.90 6.04 9.97
CA GLN A 32 4.59 5.61 9.50
C GLN A 32 3.72 6.81 9.13
N ARG A 33 3.72 7.88 9.95
CA ARG A 33 3.04 9.16 9.68
C ARG A 33 3.54 9.90 8.45
N ALA A 34 4.76 9.62 7.99
CA ALA A 34 5.32 10.17 6.76
C ALA A 34 4.92 9.37 5.50
N THR A 35 4.28 8.20 5.66
CA THR A 35 3.80 7.38 4.54
C THR A 35 2.76 8.14 3.74
N PHE A 36 2.97 8.26 2.43
CA PHE A 36 2.10 9.04 1.52
C PHE A 36 1.90 10.51 1.95
N ALA A 37 2.79 11.07 2.78
CA ALA A 37 2.71 12.43 3.30
C ALA A 37 3.21 13.52 2.33
N ASN A 38 3.57 13.15 1.09
CA ASN A 38 4.11 14.11 0.12
C ASN A 38 3.01 15.10 -0.31
N PRO A 39 3.21 16.42 -0.16
CA PRO A 39 2.22 17.42 -0.56
C PRO A 39 1.97 17.43 -2.07
N LYS A 40 2.82 16.80 -2.87
CA LYS A 40 2.66 16.67 -4.33
C LYS A 40 1.90 15.41 -4.76
N LEU A 41 1.43 14.58 -3.81
CA LEU A 41 0.66 13.38 -4.11
C LEU A 41 -0.64 13.74 -4.86
N PHE A 42 -1.03 12.90 -5.80
CA PHE A 42 -2.34 12.94 -6.46
C PHE A 42 -3.05 11.63 -6.15
N ASN A 43 -4.13 11.70 -5.36
CA ASN A 43 -5.00 10.57 -5.10
C ASN A 43 -6.28 10.75 -5.93
N GLU A 44 -6.52 9.89 -6.91
CA GLU A 44 -7.64 10.01 -7.87
C GLU A 44 -9.03 9.93 -7.21
N MET A 45 -9.11 9.48 -5.94
CA MET A 45 -10.32 9.52 -5.12
C MET A 45 -10.64 10.94 -4.60
N VAL A 46 -9.70 11.87 -4.65
CA VAL A 46 -9.88 13.23 -4.11
C VAL A 46 -9.90 14.22 -5.26
N ARG A 47 -11.08 14.77 -5.55
CA ARG A 47 -11.31 15.68 -6.69
C ARG A 47 -11.72 17.07 -6.22
N ASN A 48 -11.35 18.08 -7.00
CA ASN A 48 -11.88 19.43 -6.88
C ASN A 48 -13.29 19.51 -7.52
N ASP A 49 -13.99 20.62 -7.32
CA ASP A 49 -15.34 20.83 -7.86
C ASP A 49 -15.38 20.79 -9.41
N ASP A 50 -14.27 21.10 -10.07
CA ASP A 50 -14.10 21.02 -11.53
C ASP A 50 -13.77 19.59 -12.05
N GLY A 51 -13.71 18.60 -11.15
CA GLY A 51 -13.41 17.20 -11.47
C GLY A 51 -11.92 16.85 -11.55
N SER A 52 -11.02 17.85 -11.50
CA SER A 52 -9.57 17.62 -11.47
C SER A 52 -9.13 16.97 -10.16
N VAL A 53 -8.04 16.19 -10.18
CA VAL A 53 -7.50 15.56 -8.97
C VAL A 53 -6.85 16.61 -8.08
N LYS A 54 -7.26 16.66 -6.82
CA LYS A 54 -6.73 17.60 -5.85
C LYS A 54 -5.35 17.15 -5.39
N GLN A 55 -4.34 17.99 -5.61
CA GLN A 55 -2.98 17.74 -5.14
C GLN A 55 -2.91 17.84 -3.61
N GLY A 56 -2.28 16.86 -2.98
CA GLY A 56 -2.05 16.86 -1.54
C GLY A 56 -1.96 15.44 -0.97
N SER A 57 -1.42 15.35 0.25
CA SER A 57 -1.48 14.12 1.05
C SER A 57 -2.90 13.95 1.62
N LEU A 58 -3.82 13.57 0.75
CA LEU A 58 -5.25 13.48 1.03
C LEU A 58 -5.79 12.11 0.60
N ALA A 59 -6.82 11.65 1.30
CA ALA A 59 -7.59 10.47 0.91
C ALA A 59 -9.07 10.69 1.26
N ARG A 60 -9.94 9.99 0.53
CA ARG A 60 -11.38 9.93 0.82
C ARG A 60 -11.64 8.61 1.54
N VAL A 61 -12.19 8.69 2.75
CA VAL A 61 -12.57 7.51 3.53
C VAL A 61 -13.97 7.06 3.12
N GLU A 62 -14.05 5.81 2.71
CA GLU A 62 -15.29 5.09 2.37
C GLU A 62 -15.78 4.23 3.54
N PRO A 63 -17.10 4.05 3.68
CA PRO A 63 -18.17 4.47 2.76
C PRO A 63 -18.69 5.90 2.97
N GLU A 64 -18.09 6.66 3.91
CA GLU A 64 -18.56 7.99 4.30
C GLU A 64 -18.33 9.07 3.22
N GLY A 65 -17.44 8.83 2.26
CA GLY A 65 -17.06 9.81 1.25
C GLY A 65 -16.30 11.01 1.81
N LYS A 66 -15.76 10.93 3.04
CA LYS A 66 -15.13 12.06 3.73
C LYS A 66 -13.66 12.20 3.33
N VAL A 67 -13.30 13.34 2.74
CA VAL A 67 -11.90 13.69 2.45
C VAL A 67 -11.21 14.18 3.72
N MET A 68 -10.03 13.65 4.02
CA MET A 68 -9.16 14.06 5.12
C MET A 68 -7.68 13.90 4.75
N ARG A 69 -6.75 14.25 5.65
CA ARG A 69 -5.33 13.99 5.34
C ARG A 69 -5.07 12.50 5.38
N MET A 70 -4.07 12.09 4.63
CA MET A 70 -3.74 10.69 4.42
C MET A 70 -3.51 9.94 5.74
N TRP A 71 -2.84 10.57 6.71
CA TRP A 71 -2.60 9.94 8.00
C TRP A 71 -3.88 9.64 8.79
N GLU A 72 -4.82 10.58 8.85
CA GLU A 72 -6.10 10.32 9.55
C GLU A 72 -6.92 9.25 8.82
N ALA A 73 -6.83 9.19 7.48
CA ALA A 73 -7.48 8.11 6.73
C ALA A 73 -6.85 6.75 7.07
N ILE A 74 -5.51 6.68 7.16
CA ILE A 74 -4.79 5.47 7.58
C ILE A 74 -5.20 5.08 9.02
N GLU A 75 -5.17 6.00 9.98
CA GLU A 75 -5.60 5.74 11.36
C GLU A 75 -7.05 5.22 11.40
N THR A 76 -7.95 5.84 10.64
CA THR A 76 -9.36 5.43 10.56
C THR A 76 -9.49 3.97 10.11
N TYR A 77 -8.76 3.55 9.07
CA TYR A 77 -8.82 2.16 8.60
C TYR A 77 -8.07 1.17 9.50
N MET A 78 -7.00 1.61 10.18
CA MET A 78 -6.33 0.82 11.20
C MET A 78 -7.26 0.52 12.38
N GLU A 79 -8.01 1.52 12.87
CA GLU A 79 -9.01 1.34 13.93
C GLU A 79 -10.14 0.40 13.52
N ARG A 80 -10.58 0.48 12.25
CA ARG A 80 -11.56 -0.44 11.66
C ARG A 80 -11.03 -1.87 11.48
N LYS A 81 -9.71 -2.08 11.59
CA LYS A 81 -9.03 -3.34 11.25
C LYS A 81 -9.41 -3.84 9.86
N GLN A 82 -9.54 -2.89 8.94
CA GLN A 82 -9.98 -3.16 7.58
C GLN A 82 -8.76 -3.34 6.66
N PRO A 83 -8.66 -4.46 5.92
CA PRO A 83 -7.65 -4.64 4.90
C PRO A 83 -7.77 -3.57 3.80
N LEU A 84 -6.63 -3.05 3.36
CA LEU A 84 -6.59 -2.05 2.28
C LEU A 84 -5.91 -2.61 1.03
N ILE A 85 -6.25 -2.00 -0.10
CA ILE A 85 -5.62 -2.21 -1.40
C ILE A 85 -5.18 -0.87 -1.99
N ILE A 86 -4.07 -0.85 -2.71
CA ILE A 86 -3.65 0.31 -3.51
C ILE A 86 -3.90 0.00 -4.98
N ILE A 87 -4.53 0.94 -5.70
CA ILE A 87 -4.64 0.91 -7.16
C ILE A 87 -3.72 1.98 -7.75
N ALA A 88 -2.86 1.62 -8.70
CA ALA A 88 -1.82 2.50 -9.25
C ALA A 88 -1.64 2.37 -10.76
N GLY A 89 -0.82 3.27 -11.34
CA GLY A 89 -0.47 3.28 -12.77
C GLY A 89 0.78 2.47 -13.13
N ALA A 90 1.43 2.82 -14.24
CA ALA A 90 2.46 2.00 -14.91
C ALA A 90 3.84 1.92 -14.21
N ASP A 91 4.22 2.94 -13.45
CA ASP A 91 5.57 3.04 -12.86
C ASP A 91 5.50 3.07 -11.32
N TYR A 92 4.67 2.22 -10.71
CA TYR A 92 4.50 2.25 -9.26
C TYR A 92 5.80 1.91 -8.53
N GLY A 93 6.25 2.86 -7.69
CA GLY A 93 7.48 2.73 -6.92
C GLY A 93 8.74 3.29 -7.57
N GLN A 94 8.63 4.01 -8.70
CA GLN A 94 9.79 4.63 -9.34
C GLN A 94 10.53 5.60 -8.40
N GLY A 95 11.86 5.54 -8.44
CA GLY A 95 12.75 6.46 -7.73
C GLY A 95 13.80 5.74 -6.89
N SER A 96 14.39 6.45 -5.93
CA SER A 96 15.38 5.87 -5.02
C SER A 96 14.74 4.81 -4.14
N SER A 97 15.38 3.64 -3.99
CA SER A 97 15.01 2.67 -2.97
C SER A 97 15.08 3.32 -1.58
N ARG A 98 13.99 3.23 -0.82
CA ARG A 98 13.86 3.79 0.54
C ARG A 98 13.20 2.75 1.42
N ASP A 99 13.80 2.46 2.56
CA ASP A 99 13.38 1.38 3.46
C ASP A 99 11.90 1.48 3.86
N TRP A 100 11.40 2.70 4.00
CA TRP A 100 10.02 2.99 4.42
C TRP A 100 8.98 2.95 3.29
N ALA A 101 9.41 2.87 2.02
CA ALA A 101 8.48 2.86 0.90
C ALA A 101 7.56 1.62 0.89
N ALA A 102 8.03 0.48 1.38
CA ALA A 102 7.21 -0.73 1.55
C ALA A 102 6.74 -0.94 3.00
N LYS A 103 7.58 -0.63 4.00
CA LYS A 103 7.18 -0.72 5.43
C LYS A 103 5.97 0.15 5.73
N GLY A 104 5.97 1.39 5.24
CA GLY A 104 4.85 2.32 5.42
C GLY A 104 3.55 1.79 4.81
N VAL A 105 3.63 1.19 3.62
CA VAL A 105 2.48 0.55 2.95
C VAL A 105 1.91 -0.59 3.80
N ARG A 106 2.77 -1.50 4.26
CA ARG A 106 2.34 -2.61 5.10
C ARG A 106 1.72 -2.13 6.42
N LEU A 107 2.39 -1.18 7.08
CA LEU A 107 1.92 -0.62 8.36
C LEU A 107 0.66 0.23 8.22
N ALA A 108 0.33 0.73 7.02
CA ALA A 108 -0.95 1.36 6.75
C ALA A 108 -2.11 0.35 6.65
N GLY A 109 -1.83 -0.96 6.68
CA GLY A 109 -2.84 -2.02 6.55
C GLY A 109 -3.10 -2.48 5.12
N VAL A 110 -2.22 -2.13 4.17
CA VAL A 110 -2.34 -2.58 2.78
C VAL A 110 -1.89 -4.03 2.68
N GLU A 111 -2.75 -4.87 2.10
CA GLU A 111 -2.51 -6.30 1.87
C GLU A 111 -2.11 -6.59 0.40
N ALA A 112 -2.58 -5.77 -0.54
CA ALA A 112 -2.27 -5.90 -1.96
C ALA A 112 -2.11 -4.54 -2.64
N THR A 113 -1.30 -4.53 -3.70
CA THR A 113 -1.20 -3.40 -4.63
C THR A 113 -1.47 -3.90 -6.03
N VAL A 114 -2.43 -3.29 -6.73
CA VAL A 114 -2.71 -3.56 -8.15
C VAL A 114 -2.25 -2.36 -8.96
N ALA A 115 -1.34 -2.58 -9.90
CA ALA A 115 -0.79 -1.52 -10.73
C ALA A 115 -0.81 -1.91 -12.22
N GLU A 116 -0.65 -0.94 -13.12
CA GLU A 116 -0.35 -1.26 -14.52
C GLU A 116 1.09 -1.74 -14.68
N GLY A 117 1.97 -1.41 -13.74
CA GLY A 117 3.35 -1.88 -13.68
C GLY A 117 4.10 -1.43 -12.42
N PHE A 118 5.24 -2.07 -12.15
CA PHE A 118 6.06 -1.82 -10.97
C PHE A 118 7.51 -1.53 -11.34
N GLU A 119 8.13 -0.62 -10.59
CA GLU A 119 9.59 -0.58 -10.51
C GLU A 119 10.10 -1.86 -9.81
N ARG A 120 11.15 -2.46 -10.36
CA ARG A 120 11.67 -3.79 -10.00
C ARG A 120 12.04 -3.90 -8.51
N ILE A 121 12.78 -2.92 -7.97
CA ILE A 121 13.23 -2.94 -6.58
C ILE A 121 12.05 -2.70 -5.64
N HIS A 122 11.15 -1.78 -5.97
CA HIS A 122 9.98 -1.53 -5.15
C HIS A 122 9.07 -2.75 -5.06
N ARG A 123 8.84 -3.46 -6.18
CA ARG A 123 8.10 -4.75 -6.20
C ARG A 123 8.69 -5.73 -5.19
N THR A 124 10.00 -5.95 -5.22
CA THR A 124 10.68 -6.87 -4.28
C THR A 124 10.53 -6.40 -2.83
N ASN A 125 10.59 -5.10 -2.56
CA ASN A 125 10.39 -4.57 -1.20
C ASN A 125 8.96 -4.80 -0.68
N LEU A 126 7.94 -4.69 -1.54
CA LEU A 126 6.55 -5.00 -1.16
C LEU A 126 6.39 -6.46 -0.77
N ILE A 127 6.92 -7.38 -1.58
CA ILE A 127 6.93 -8.83 -1.30
C ILE A 127 7.64 -9.11 0.03
N GLY A 128 8.81 -8.49 0.24
CA GLY A 128 9.56 -8.60 1.48
C GLY A 128 8.78 -8.12 2.70
N MET A 129 7.75 -7.30 2.53
CA MET A 129 6.86 -6.84 3.59
C MET A 129 5.51 -7.55 3.65
N GLY A 130 5.31 -8.58 2.83
CA GLY A 130 4.07 -9.35 2.80
C GLY A 130 2.92 -8.64 2.08
N VAL A 131 3.21 -7.65 1.23
CA VAL A 131 2.20 -6.98 0.38
C VAL A 131 2.22 -7.64 -0.99
N LEU A 132 1.06 -8.11 -1.47
CA LEU A 132 0.95 -8.82 -2.75
C LEU A 132 0.98 -7.84 -3.95
N PRO A 133 2.01 -7.86 -4.82
CA PRO A 133 2.00 -7.06 -6.04
C PRO A 133 1.21 -7.78 -7.13
N LEU A 134 0.22 -7.09 -7.70
CA LEU A 134 -0.63 -7.56 -8.78
C LEU A 134 -0.55 -6.59 -9.95
N GLU A 135 -0.50 -7.11 -11.16
CA GLU A 135 -0.43 -6.29 -12.37
C GLU A 135 -1.66 -6.50 -13.24
N PHE A 136 -2.29 -5.42 -13.70
CA PHE A 136 -3.36 -5.52 -14.69
C PHE A 136 -2.84 -6.16 -15.99
N LYS A 137 -3.73 -6.85 -16.72
CA LYS A 137 -3.38 -7.36 -18.05
C LYS A 137 -3.26 -6.21 -19.07
N PRO A 138 -2.45 -6.38 -20.14
CA PRO A 138 -2.31 -5.36 -21.17
C PRO A 138 -3.66 -4.87 -21.72
N GLY A 139 -3.84 -3.55 -21.79
CA GLY A 139 -5.09 -2.93 -22.24
C GLY A 139 -6.20 -2.86 -21.17
N THR A 140 -5.93 -3.33 -19.95
CA THR A 140 -6.80 -3.14 -18.79
C THR A 140 -6.09 -2.26 -17.77
N ASP A 141 -6.79 -1.26 -17.26
CA ASP A 141 -6.34 -0.39 -16.19
C ASP A 141 -7.52 0.12 -15.35
N ARG A 142 -7.21 0.90 -14.30
CA ARG A 142 -8.22 1.50 -13.41
C ARG A 142 -9.24 2.39 -14.13
N HIS A 143 -8.87 3.02 -15.24
CA HIS A 143 -9.75 3.89 -16.02
C HIS A 143 -10.68 3.08 -16.91
N THR A 144 -10.17 2.06 -17.61
CA THR A 144 -10.99 1.14 -18.43
C THR A 144 -12.00 0.37 -17.59
N LEU A 145 -11.66 0.10 -16.32
CA LEU A 145 -12.54 -0.56 -15.37
C LEU A 145 -13.45 0.43 -14.65
N GLY A 146 -13.23 1.74 -14.78
CA GLY A 146 -13.98 2.78 -14.08
C GLY A 146 -13.92 2.59 -12.57
N ILE A 147 -12.73 2.32 -12.02
CA ILE A 147 -12.50 2.23 -10.57
C ILE A 147 -12.48 3.64 -9.99
N ASP A 148 -13.36 3.92 -9.03
CA ASP A 148 -13.47 5.24 -8.40
C ASP A 148 -13.12 5.26 -6.89
N GLY A 149 -12.82 4.09 -6.35
CA GLY A 149 -12.42 3.85 -4.96
C GLY A 149 -13.58 3.58 -4.01
N THR A 150 -14.83 3.57 -4.48
CA THR A 150 -16.00 3.16 -3.67
C THR A 150 -16.20 1.65 -3.62
N GLU A 151 -15.45 0.90 -4.42
CA GLU A 151 -15.54 -0.55 -4.54
C GLU A 151 -14.88 -1.28 -3.36
N THR A 152 -15.25 -2.55 -3.19
CA THR A 152 -14.47 -3.50 -2.39
C THR A 152 -13.88 -4.59 -3.28
N PHE A 153 -12.81 -5.23 -2.83
CA PHE A 153 -11.97 -6.08 -3.69
C PHE A 153 -11.67 -7.41 -3.02
N ASP A 154 -11.81 -8.50 -3.78
CA ASP A 154 -11.22 -9.79 -3.44
C ASP A 154 -10.12 -10.14 -4.45
N VAL A 155 -9.10 -10.87 -3.99
CA VAL A 155 -8.08 -11.48 -4.85
C VAL A 155 -8.20 -12.99 -4.72
N VAL A 156 -8.59 -13.65 -5.81
CA VAL A 156 -8.93 -15.08 -5.83
C VAL A 156 -7.97 -15.83 -6.76
N GLY A 157 -7.50 -17.00 -6.31
CA GLY A 157 -6.68 -17.92 -7.10
C GLY A 157 -5.49 -18.45 -6.31
N GLN A 158 -4.83 -19.46 -6.88
CA GLN A 158 -3.62 -20.03 -6.29
C GLN A 158 -2.40 -19.20 -6.67
N ARG A 159 -1.61 -18.81 -5.67
CA ARG A 159 -0.39 -18.03 -5.86
C ARG A 159 0.75 -18.96 -6.25
N THR A 160 1.09 -18.96 -7.53
CA THR A 160 2.33 -19.54 -8.06
C THR A 160 3.08 -18.45 -8.84
N PRO A 161 4.34 -18.67 -9.21
CA PRO A 161 5.10 -17.64 -9.91
C PRO A 161 4.38 -17.18 -11.18
N ARG A 162 4.10 -15.87 -11.26
CA ARG A 162 3.43 -15.21 -12.39
C ARG A 162 2.03 -15.74 -12.72
N ALA A 163 1.36 -16.36 -11.75
CA ALA A 163 0.01 -16.90 -11.93
C ALA A 163 -1.00 -15.83 -12.35
N ASP A 164 -2.01 -16.25 -13.10
CA ASP A 164 -3.18 -15.44 -13.36
C ASP A 164 -4.15 -15.60 -12.19
N LEU A 165 -4.34 -14.52 -11.43
CA LEU A 165 -5.33 -14.42 -10.37
C LEU A 165 -6.54 -13.63 -10.89
N THR A 166 -7.63 -13.71 -10.14
CA THR A 166 -8.84 -12.93 -10.40
C THR A 166 -8.96 -11.82 -9.37
N LEU A 167 -8.94 -10.58 -9.83
CA LEU A 167 -9.37 -9.42 -9.05
C LEU A 167 -10.89 -9.29 -9.20
N ARG A 168 -11.63 -9.54 -8.12
CA ARG A 168 -13.07 -9.35 -8.08
C ARG A 168 -13.38 -7.97 -7.51
N ILE A 169 -14.05 -7.14 -8.29
CA ILE A 169 -14.39 -5.76 -7.98
C ILE A 169 -15.89 -5.70 -7.67
N HIS A 170 -16.24 -5.50 -6.41
CA HIS A 170 -17.61 -5.35 -5.94
C HIS A 170 -18.00 -3.87 -5.95
N ARG A 171 -18.95 -3.54 -6.83
CA ARG A 171 -19.47 -2.18 -7.01
C ARG A 171 -20.50 -1.85 -5.95
N ARG A 172 -20.66 -0.55 -5.69
CA ARG A 172 -21.66 -0.04 -4.72
C ARG A 172 -23.11 -0.34 -5.14
N ASP A 173 -23.37 -0.47 -6.43
CA ASP A 173 -24.69 -0.83 -6.98
C ASP A 173 -25.01 -2.34 -6.87
N GLY A 174 -24.10 -3.13 -6.28
CA GLY A 174 -24.22 -4.58 -6.15
C GLY A 174 -23.66 -5.37 -7.33
N GLY A 175 -23.23 -4.69 -8.40
CA GLY A 175 -22.54 -5.32 -9.53
C GLY A 175 -21.20 -5.91 -9.11
N THR A 176 -20.76 -6.94 -9.82
CA THR A 176 -19.42 -7.53 -9.64
C THR A 176 -18.75 -7.68 -10.99
N VAL A 177 -17.50 -7.23 -11.06
CA VAL A 177 -16.64 -7.40 -12.25
C VAL A 177 -15.44 -8.25 -11.86
N GLU A 178 -15.17 -9.29 -12.62
CA GLU A 178 -13.98 -10.13 -12.44
C GLU A 178 -12.97 -9.83 -13.53
N VAL A 179 -11.73 -9.54 -13.12
CA VAL A 179 -10.66 -9.11 -14.01
C VAL A 179 -9.44 -9.99 -13.78
N PRO A 180 -8.84 -10.57 -14.84
CA PRO A 180 -7.57 -11.27 -14.69
C PRO A 180 -6.47 -10.28 -14.36
N VAL A 181 -5.64 -10.63 -13.37
CA VAL A 181 -4.43 -9.89 -12.99
C VAL A 181 -3.26 -10.86 -12.88
N THR A 182 -2.05 -10.39 -13.19
CA THR A 182 -0.84 -11.19 -13.05
C THR A 182 -0.31 -11.06 -11.62
N CYS A 183 -0.13 -12.17 -10.92
CA CYS A 183 0.56 -12.23 -9.64
C CYS A 183 2.04 -11.94 -9.85
N ARG A 184 2.55 -10.80 -9.41
CA ARG A 184 3.95 -10.40 -9.62
C ARG A 184 4.90 -10.96 -8.57
N LEU A 185 4.65 -12.20 -8.15
CA LEU A 185 5.64 -13.08 -7.53
C LEU A 185 6.33 -13.79 -8.70
N ASP A 186 7.59 -13.49 -8.96
CA ASP A 186 8.29 -13.89 -10.17
C ASP A 186 9.09 -15.21 -9.99
N SER A 187 9.19 -15.74 -8.75
CA SER A 187 9.86 -17.01 -8.42
C SER A 187 9.21 -17.74 -7.25
N ASP A 188 9.50 -19.04 -7.10
CA ASP A 188 9.01 -19.84 -5.96
C ASP A 188 9.51 -19.31 -4.61
N GLU A 189 10.73 -18.76 -4.57
CA GLU A 189 11.28 -18.13 -3.37
C GLU A 189 10.46 -16.89 -2.97
N GLU A 190 10.06 -16.06 -3.93
CA GLU A 190 9.19 -14.91 -3.65
C GLU A 190 7.81 -15.34 -3.16
N VAL A 191 7.26 -16.45 -3.68
CA VAL A 191 6.04 -17.06 -3.16
C VAL A 191 6.22 -17.50 -1.71
N ALA A 192 7.29 -18.23 -1.41
CA ALA A 192 7.56 -18.71 -0.06
C ALA A 192 7.79 -17.57 0.95
N ILE A 193 8.44 -16.47 0.53
CA ILE A 193 8.60 -15.26 1.36
C ILE A 193 7.24 -14.61 1.62
N TYR A 194 6.41 -14.45 0.59
CA TYR A 194 5.10 -13.83 0.72
C TYR A 194 4.18 -14.64 1.65
N GLU A 195 4.07 -15.96 1.43
CA GLU A 195 3.21 -16.85 2.24
C GLU A 195 3.64 -16.91 3.71
N ALA A 196 4.94 -16.72 3.99
CA ALA A 196 5.43 -16.58 5.36
C ALA A 196 5.04 -15.24 6.03
N GLY A 197 4.49 -14.28 5.28
CA GLY A 197 4.15 -12.93 5.76
C GLY A 197 5.25 -11.89 5.54
N GLY A 198 6.24 -12.18 4.69
CA GLY A 198 7.38 -11.32 4.38
C GLY A 198 8.70 -11.84 4.94
N VAL A 199 9.81 -11.19 4.58
CA VAL A 199 11.18 -11.67 4.81
C VAL A 199 11.53 -11.82 6.29
N LEU A 200 11.06 -10.89 7.14
CA LEU A 200 11.32 -10.95 8.58
C LEU A 200 10.56 -12.09 9.25
N GLN A 201 9.33 -12.36 8.79
CA GLN A 201 8.52 -13.45 9.31
C GLN A 201 9.09 -14.79 8.87
N ARG A 202 9.52 -14.91 7.61
CA ARG A 202 10.21 -16.10 7.10
C ARG A 202 11.46 -16.41 7.92
N PHE A 203 12.31 -15.41 8.13
CA PHE A 203 13.52 -15.57 8.96
C PHE A 203 13.20 -16.04 10.39
N ALA A 204 12.15 -15.48 11.02
CA ALA A 204 11.75 -15.88 12.36
C ALA A 204 11.26 -17.33 12.41
N GLN A 205 10.48 -17.77 11.42
CA GLN A 205 10.01 -19.15 11.30
C GLN A 205 11.19 -20.11 11.11
N ASP A 206 12.08 -19.84 10.15
CA ASP A 206 13.26 -20.66 9.88
C ASP A 206 14.16 -20.79 11.13
N PHE A 207 14.34 -19.71 11.89
CA PHE A 207 15.12 -19.71 13.13
C PHE A 207 14.49 -20.59 14.23
N LEU A 208 13.17 -20.53 14.38
CA LEU A 208 12.44 -21.34 15.37
C LEU A 208 12.47 -22.82 15.01
N ASP A 209 12.33 -23.16 13.72
CA ASP A 209 12.37 -24.54 13.24
C ASP A 209 13.75 -25.17 13.45
N ALA A 210 14.81 -24.44 13.10
CA ALA A 210 16.20 -24.89 13.32
C ALA A 210 16.49 -25.15 14.80
N SER A 211 15.93 -24.34 15.70
CA SER A 211 16.11 -24.46 17.15
C SER A 211 15.35 -25.63 17.77
N GLN A 212 14.29 -26.13 17.11
CA GLN A 212 13.54 -27.31 17.58
C GLN A 212 14.19 -28.63 17.13
N THR A 213 14.98 -28.59 16.05
CA THR A 213 15.71 -29.76 15.53
C THR A 213 17.09 -29.98 16.17
N ALA A 214 17.55 -29.06 17.02
CA ALA A 214 18.84 -29.10 17.71
C ALA A 214 18.70 -29.56 19.17
#